data_AF-A0A8T6Q413-F1
#
_entry.id   AF-A0A8T6Q413-F1
#
_cell.length_a   1.000
_cell.length_b   1.000
_cell.length_c   1.000
_cell.angle_alpha   90.00
_cell.angle_beta   90.00
_cell.angle_gamma   90.00
#
_symmetry.space_group_name_H-M   'P 1'
#
loop_
_entity.id
_entity.type
_entity.pdbx_description
1 polymer ?
#
loop_
_entity_poly.entity_id
_entity_poly.type
_entity_poly.pdbx_seq_one_letter_code
_entity_poly.pdbx_strand_id
1 'polypeptide(L)'
;ANAQRKVESRNFDIRKQLLEYDDVANDQRRAIYSQRNELLDVSDVSETINSIREDVFKATIDAYIPPQSLEEMWDIPGLQERLKNDFDLDLPIAEWLDKEPELHEETLRERILAQSIEVYQRKEEVVGAEMMRHFEKGVMLQTLDSLWKEHLAAMDYLRQGIHL
;
A
#
# COMPACT_ATOMS: atom_id res chain seq x y z
N ALA A 1 26.21 -46.73 -20.17
CA ALA A 1 25.21 -46.75 -19.08
C ALA A 1 25.29 -45.53 -18.13
N ASN A 2 26.49 -45.09 -17.71
CA ASN A 2 26.62 -43.97 -16.74
C ASN A 2 26.25 -42.57 -17.27
N ALA A 3 26.45 -42.30 -18.56
CA ALA A 3 26.11 -41.01 -19.17
C ALA A 3 24.58 -40.75 -19.19
N GLN A 4 23.79 -41.78 -19.52
CA GLN A 4 22.32 -41.69 -19.54
C GLN A 4 21.74 -41.40 -18.15
N ARG A 5 22.19 -42.13 -17.11
CA ARG A 5 21.77 -41.86 -15.72
C ARG A 5 22.13 -40.44 -15.26
N LYS A 6 23.28 -39.91 -15.67
CA LYS A 6 23.70 -38.54 -15.31
C LYS A 6 22.81 -37.48 -15.98
N VAL A 7 22.39 -37.70 -17.23
CA VAL A 7 21.44 -36.84 -17.93
C VAL A 7 20.05 -36.92 -17.29
N GLU A 8 19.59 -38.12 -16.94
CA GLU A 8 18.30 -38.33 -16.27
C GLU A 8 18.26 -37.70 -14.88
N SER A 9 19.33 -37.83 -14.07
CA SER A 9 19.44 -37.15 -12.77
C SER A 9 19.36 -35.63 -12.92
N ARG A 10 20.12 -35.06 -13.88
CA ARG A 10 20.09 -33.62 -14.14
C ARG A 10 18.70 -33.16 -14.61
N ASN A 11 18.04 -33.92 -15.46
CA ASN A 11 16.67 -33.61 -15.90
C ASN A 11 15.66 -33.70 -14.75
N PHE A 12 15.85 -34.65 -13.82
CA PHE A 12 15.05 -34.77 -12.61
C PHE A 12 15.24 -33.57 -11.70
N ASP A 13 16.49 -33.16 -11.45
CA ASP A 13 16.80 -32.00 -10.59
C ASP A 13 16.24 -30.69 -11.17
N ILE A 14 16.34 -30.49 -12.50
CA ILE A 14 15.74 -29.32 -13.19
C ILE A 14 14.22 -29.32 -13.03
N ARG A 15 13.55 -30.46 -13.22
CA ARG A 15 12.09 -30.54 -13.05
C ARG A 15 11.67 -30.32 -11.61
N LYS A 16 12.46 -30.81 -10.65
CA LYS A 16 12.21 -30.62 -9.22
C LYS A 16 12.27 -29.13 -8.86
N GLN A 17 13.33 -28.43 -9.30
CA GLN A 17 13.44 -26.99 -9.08
C GLN A 17 12.30 -26.21 -9.74
N LEU A 18 11.95 -26.55 -10.99
CA LEU A 18 10.81 -25.93 -11.69
C LEU A 18 9.50 -26.12 -10.91
N LEU A 19 9.25 -27.32 -10.40
CA LEU A 19 8.06 -27.62 -9.61
C LEU A 19 8.00 -26.80 -8.31
N GLU A 20 9.12 -26.67 -7.59
CA GLU A 20 9.19 -25.87 -6.36
C GLU A 20 8.86 -24.39 -6.62
N TYR A 21 9.32 -23.81 -7.74
CA TYR A 21 8.96 -22.44 -8.13
C TYR A 21 7.49 -22.30 -8.54
N ASP A 22 6.97 -23.28 -9.29
CA ASP A 22 5.58 -23.31 -9.70
C ASP A 22 4.63 -23.42 -8.49
N ASP A 23 5.00 -24.21 -7.48
CA ASP A 23 4.23 -24.36 -6.24
C ASP A 23 4.10 -23.01 -5.50
N VAL A 24 5.19 -22.26 -5.33
CA VAL A 24 5.16 -20.93 -4.69
C VAL A 24 4.26 -19.96 -5.47
N ALA A 25 4.41 -19.90 -6.80
CA ALA A 25 3.58 -19.02 -7.63
C ALA A 25 2.11 -19.42 -7.61
N ASN A 26 1.82 -20.72 -7.54
CA ASN A 26 0.45 -21.23 -7.46
C ASN A 26 -0.22 -20.92 -6.13
N ASP A 27 0.50 -21.06 -5.02
CA ASP A 27 0.00 -20.70 -3.68
C ASP A 27 -0.29 -19.20 -3.58
N GLN A 28 0.62 -18.36 -4.08
CA GLN A 28 0.39 -16.91 -4.16
C GLN A 28 -0.84 -16.58 -5.01
N ARG A 29 -0.99 -17.20 -6.20
CA ARG A 29 -2.16 -16.99 -7.06
C ARG A 29 -3.46 -17.37 -6.34
N ARG A 30 -3.46 -18.49 -5.62
CA ARG A 30 -4.64 -18.94 -4.86
C ARG A 30 -5.01 -17.93 -3.77
N ALA A 31 -4.03 -17.43 -3.02
CA ALA A 31 -4.25 -16.44 -1.98
C ALA A 31 -4.82 -15.12 -2.56
N ILE A 32 -4.22 -14.60 -3.63
CA ILE A 32 -4.66 -13.36 -4.28
C ILE A 32 -6.07 -13.51 -4.88
N TYR A 33 -6.37 -14.64 -5.53
CA TYR A 33 -7.71 -14.87 -6.07
C TYR A 33 -8.75 -15.03 -4.97
N SER A 34 -8.39 -15.62 -3.83
CA SER A 34 -9.26 -15.67 -2.66
C SER A 34 -9.59 -14.26 -2.16
N GLN A 35 -8.58 -13.41 -1.95
CA GLN A 35 -8.77 -12.02 -1.50
C GLN A 35 -9.58 -11.21 -2.51
N ARG A 36 -9.28 -11.36 -3.80
CA ARG A 36 -10.02 -10.68 -4.87
C ARG A 36 -11.50 -11.08 -4.89
N ASN A 37 -11.81 -12.36 -4.70
CA ASN A 37 -13.19 -12.84 -4.63
C ASN A 37 -13.90 -12.31 -3.37
N GLU A 38 -13.22 -12.31 -2.23
CA GLU A 38 -13.74 -11.72 -1.00
C GLU A 38 -14.08 -10.23 -1.19
N LEU A 39 -13.18 -9.46 -1.82
CA LEU A 39 -13.45 -8.07 -2.19
C LEU A 39 -14.65 -7.91 -3.14
N LEU A 40 -14.84 -8.86 -4.08
CA LEU A 40 -16.00 -8.87 -4.97
C LEU A 40 -17.31 -9.17 -4.24
N ASP A 41 -17.28 -9.94 -3.16
CA ASP A 41 -18.47 -10.33 -2.40
C ASP A 41 -18.85 -9.30 -1.32
N VAL A 42 -17.87 -8.60 -0.76
CA VAL A 42 -18.10 -7.59 0.28
C VAL A 42 -18.74 -6.33 -0.30
N SER A 43 -19.80 -5.83 0.33
CA SER A 43 -20.52 -4.61 -0.08
C SER A 43 -19.90 -3.32 0.43
N ASP A 44 -19.13 -3.40 1.51
CA ASP A 44 -18.56 -2.24 2.19
C ASP A 44 -17.09 -2.50 2.55
N VAL A 45 -16.23 -1.64 2.03
CA VAL A 45 -14.77 -1.73 2.18
C VAL A 45 -14.21 -0.55 2.98
N SER A 46 -15.09 0.24 3.59
CA SER A 46 -14.77 1.48 4.32
C SER A 46 -13.72 1.27 5.40
N GLU A 47 -13.84 0.23 6.20
CA GLU A 47 -12.89 -0.10 7.28
C GLU A 47 -11.49 -0.34 6.73
N THR A 48 -11.37 -1.12 5.65
CA THR A 48 -10.09 -1.38 4.98
C THR A 48 -9.50 -0.10 4.41
N ILE A 49 -10.31 0.74 3.75
CA ILE A 49 -9.86 2.03 3.23
C ILE A 49 -9.41 2.97 4.35
N ASN A 50 -10.11 3.00 5.48
CA ASN A 50 -9.74 3.82 6.63
C ASN A 50 -8.40 3.36 7.22
N SER A 51 -8.21 2.05 7.41
CA SER A 51 -6.94 1.49 7.87
C SER A 51 -5.78 1.83 6.92
N ILE A 52 -5.97 1.65 5.61
CA ILE A 52 -4.96 2.01 4.61
C ILE A 52 -4.64 3.51 4.66
N ARG A 53 -5.67 4.36 4.82
CA ARG A 53 -5.48 5.82 4.94
C ARG A 53 -4.62 6.14 6.16
N GLU A 54 -4.95 5.60 7.32
CA GLU A 54 -4.20 5.81 8.56
C GLU A 54 -2.73 5.42 8.40
N ASP A 55 -2.46 4.24 7.83
CA ASP A 55 -1.10 3.76 7.58
C ASP A 55 -0.33 4.66 6.61
N VAL A 56 -0.97 5.10 5.51
CA VAL A 56 -0.35 5.98 4.51
C VAL A 56 -0.05 7.35 5.10
N PHE A 57 -0.98 7.95 5.83
CA PHE A 57 -0.77 9.25 6.48
C PHE A 57 0.30 9.17 7.55
N LYS A 58 0.29 8.11 8.37
CA LYS A 58 1.33 7.88 9.36
C LYS A 58 2.72 7.78 8.71
N ALA A 59 2.87 6.91 7.71
CA ALA A 59 4.14 6.75 7.00
C ALA A 59 4.59 8.03 6.28
N THR A 60 3.63 8.80 5.74
CA THR A 60 3.92 10.09 5.12
C THR A 60 4.42 11.08 6.15
N ILE A 61 3.75 11.23 7.29
CA ILE A 61 4.16 12.16 8.33
C ILE A 61 5.51 11.73 8.93
N ASP A 62 5.72 10.43 9.18
CA ASP A 62 6.98 9.88 9.72
C ASP A 62 8.21 10.26 8.88
N ALA A 63 8.05 10.44 7.57
CA ALA A 63 9.13 10.83 6.67
C ALA A 63 9.61 12.28 6.86
N TYR A 64 8.76 13.18 7.39
CA TYR A 64 9.06 14.60 7.59
C TYR A 64 9.11 15.00 9.06
N ILE A 65 8.40 14.27 9.92
CA ILE A 65 8.34 14.41 11.36
C ILE A 65 8.67 13.03 11.92
N PRO A 66 9.95 12.71 12.18
CA PRO A 66 10.29 11.40 12.71
C PRO A 66 9.66 11.18 14.09
N PRO A 67 9.22 9.95 14.42
CA PRO A 67 8.61 9.68 15.71
C PRO A 67 9.56 9.97 16.87
N GLN A 68 9.05 10.61 17.93
CA GLN A 68 9.81 10.94 19.15
C GLN A 68 11.02 11.85 18.88
N SER A 69 10.90 12.74 17.89
CA SER A 69 11.97 13.65 17.48
C SER A 69 11.79 15.06 18.07
N LEU A 70 12.87 15.83 18.05
CA LEU A 70 12.85 17.24 18.36
C LEU A 70 12.30 18.04 17.17
N GLU A 71 11.64 19.17 17.44
CA GLU A 71 11.07 20.07 16.42
C GLU A 71 12.10 20.53 15.38
N GLU A 72 13.37 20.66 15.75
CA GLU A 72 14.47 21.03 14.84
C GLU A 72 14.69 20.02 13.70
N MET A 73 14.22 18.77 13.88
CA MET A 73 14.32 17.71 12.88
C MET A 73 13.13 17.68 11.92
N TRP A 74 12.11 18.51 12.15
CA TRP A 74 10.87 18.48 11.38
C TRP A 74 11.02 19.27 10.07
N ASP A 75 10.64 18.65 8.97
CA ASP A 75 10.50 19.32 7.67
C ASP A 75 9.03 19.67 7.41
N ILE A 76 8.56 20.73 8.09
CA ILE A 76 7.19 21.22 7.95
C ILE A 76 6.88 21.71 6.52
N PRO A 77 7.74 22.50 5.85
CA PRO A 77 7.50 22.90 4.47
C PRO A 77 7.35 21.70 3.53
N GLY A 78 8.23 20.70 3.63
CA GLY A 78 8.17 19.49 2.84
C GLY A 78 6.90 18.68 3.11
N LEU A 79 6.48 18.57 4.38
CA LEU A 79 5.22 17.92 4.73
C LEU A 79 4.01 18.62 4.13
N GLN A 80 3.92 19.95 4.24
CA GLN A 80 2.81 20.72 3.66
C GLN A 80 2.75 20.57 2.14
N GLU A 81 3.89 20.66 1.45
CA GLU A 81 3.96 20.45 0.01
C GLU A 81 3.50 19.03 -0.36
N ARG A 82 3.96 18.02 0.38
CA ARG A 82 3.58 16.63 0.15
C ARG A 82 2.08 16.39 0.35
N LEU A 83 1.51 16.94 1.42
CA LEU A 83 0.09 16.84 1.73
C LEU A 83 -0.78 17.48 0.65
N LYS A 84 -0.36 18.63 0.15
CA LYS A 84 -1.03 19.32 -0.95
C LYS A 84 -0.97 18.54 -2.26
N ASN A 85 0.21 18.07 -2.65
CA ASN A 85 0.41 17.44 -3.95
C ASN A 85 -0.22 16.05 -4.06
N ASP A 86 -0.11 15.23 -3.02
CA ASP A 86 -0.57 13.83 -3.07
C ASP A 86 -2.02 13.66 -2.61
N PHE A 87 -2.49 14.53 -1.71
CA PHE A 87 -3.79 14.37 -1.03
C PHE A 87 -4.74 15.56 -1.22
N ASP A 88 -4.32 16.61 -1.93
CA ASP A 88 -5.09 17.86 -2.08
C ASP A 88 -5.43 18.51 -0.72
N LEU A 89 -4.53 18.36 0.27
CA LEU A 89 -4.68 18.90 1.61
C LEU A 89 -3.80 20.13 1.82
N ASP A 90 -4.40 21.31 1.65
CA ASP A 90 -3.74 22.59 1.93
C ASP A 90 -3.87 22.94 3.43
N LEU A 91 -2.98 22.36 4.24
CA LEU A 91 -2.97 22.54 5.69
C LEU A 91 -1.90 23.57 6.08
N PRO A 92 -2.23 24.65 6.81
CA PRO A 92 -1.26 25.67 7.24
C PRO A 92 -0.49 25.22 8.50
N ILE A 93 0.23 24.10 8.42
CA ILE A 93 0.89 23.46 9.58
C ILE A 93 1.88 24.41 10.27
N ALA A 94 2.71 25.13 9.50
CA ALA A 94 3.63 26.11 10.07
C ALA A 94 2.92 27.18 10.91
N GLU A 95 1.76 27.68 10.43
CA GLU A 95 0.99 28.65 11.19
C GLU A 95 0.38 28.07 12.47
N TRP A 96 0.00 26.78 12.47
CA TRP A 96 -0.51 26.12 13.67
C TRP A 96 0.57 26.06 14.75
N LEU A 97 1.78 25.63 14.38
CA LEU A 97 2.91 25.54 15.30
C LEU A 97 3.33 26.93 15.84
N ASP A 98 3.28 27.97 15.00
CA ASP A 98 3.58 29.35 15.43
C ASP A 98 2.55 29.90 16.43
N LYS A 99 1.27 29.56 16.26
CA LYS A 99 0.14 30.13 17.05
C LYS A 99 -0.22 29.30 18.27
N GLU A 100 0.11 28.02 18.29
CA GLU A 100 -0.32 27.06 19.28
C GLU A 100 0.90 26.36 19.92
N PRO A 101 1.55 26.96 20.94
CA PRO A 101 2.75 26.37 21.56
C PRO A 101 2.51 25.03 22.28
N GLU A 102 1.25 24.67 22.52
CA GLU A 102 0.86 23.40 23.12
C GLU A 102 0.69 22.28 22.05
N LEU A 103 0.76 22.62 20.76
CA LEU A 103 0.66 21.66 19.67
C LEU A 103 1.97 20.88 19.56
N HIS A 104 1.95 19.64 20.03
CA HIS A 104 3.09 18.74 20.00
C HIS A 104 2.92 17.67 18.93
N GLU A 105 3.96 16.85 18.72
CA GLU A 105 4.03 15.86 17.65
C GLU A 105 2.76 15.01 17.50
N GLU A 106 2.30 14.39 18.60
CA GLU A 106 1.13 13.51 18.63
C GLU A 106 -0.17 14.25 18.26
N THR A 107 -0.43 15.41 18.87
CA THR A 107 -1.64 16.19 18.59
C THR A 107 -1.63 16.81 17.19
N LEU A 108 -0.45 17.14 16.65
CA LEU A 108 -0.30 17.55 15.26
C LEU A 108 -0.67 16.42 14.29
N ARG A 109 -0.16 15.20 14.53
CA ARG A 109 -0.47 14.01 13.72
C ARG A 109 -1.96 13.69 13.71
N GLU A 110 -2.58 13.69 14.89
CA GLU A 110 -4.02 13.49 15.05
C GLU A 110 -4.82 14.54 14.28
N ARG A 111 -4.42 15.82 14.36
CA ARG A 111 -5.09 16.91 13.64
C ARG A 111 -4.98 16.75 12.13
N ILE A 112 -3.81 16.39 11.60
CA ILE A 112 -3.62 16.15 10.15
C ILE A 112 -4.52 14.99 9.69
N LEU A 113 -4.52 13.88 10.42
CA LEU A 113 -5.35 12.73 10.11
C LEU A 113 -6.85 13.08 10.15
N ALA A 114 -7.29 13.80 11.19
CA ALA A 114 -8.67 14.26 11.32
C ALA A 114 -9.10 15.15 10.13
N GLN A 115 -8.24 16.07 9.69
CA GLN A 115 -8.50 16.90 8.51
C GLN A 115 -8.62 16.05 7.23
N SER A 116 -7.81 15.01 7.08
CA SER A 116 -7.93 14.09 5.92
C SER A 116 -9.27 13.34 5.92
N ILE A 117 -9.75 12.94 7.10
CA ILE A 117 -11.03 12.25 7.28
C ILE A 117 -12.18 13.21 6.99
N GLU A 118 -12.12 14.45 7.46
CA GLU A 118 -13.13 15.48 7.20
C GLU A 118 -13.27 15.77 5.70
N VAL A 119 -12.14 15.92 4.99
CA VAL A 119 -12.14 16.10 3.53
C VAL A 119 -12.77 14.90 2.82
N TYR A 120 -12.45 13.69 3.28
CA TYR A 120 -13.05 12.48 2.73
C TYR A 120 -14.56 12.42 2.94
N GLN A 121 -15.03 12.72 4.16
CA GLN A 121 -16.44 12.74 4.51
C GLN A 121 -17.22 13.77 3.69
N ARG A 122 -16.68 14.99 3.53
CA ARG A 122 -17.29 16.00 2.65
C ARG A 122 -17.43 15.51 1.21
N LYS A 123 -16.44 14.79 0.70
CA LYS A 123 -16.50 14.19 -0.64
C LYS A 123 -17.57 13.10 -0.71
N GLU A 124 -17.68 12.27 0.32
CA GLU A 124 -18.72 11.26 0.43
C GLU A 124 -20.13 11.87 0.49
N GLU A 125 -20.33 12.97 1.20
CA GLU A 125 -21.62 13.67 1.24
C GLU A 125 -22.07 14.19 -0.13
N VAL A 126 -21.12 14.69 -0.94
CA VAL A 126 -21.39 15.19 -2.30
C VAL A 126 -21.68 14.05 -3.27
N VAL A 127 -20.94 12.94 -3.18
CA VAL A 127 -21.06 11.79 -4.08
C VAL A 127 -22.23 10.86 -3.68
N GLY A 128 -22.53 10.79 -2.39
CA GLY A 128 -23.42 9.81 -1.78
C GLY A 128 -22.68 8.53 -1.37
N ALA A 129 -23.01 8.02 -0.19
CA ALA A 129 -22.35 6.87 0.42
C ALA A 129 -22.33 5.63 -0.49
N GLU A 130 -23.46 5.26 -1.09
CA GLU A 130 -23.55 4.08 -1.95
C GLU A 130 -22.58 4.17 -3.14
N MET A 131 -22.56 5.29 -3.85
CA MET A 131 -21.66 5.48 -4.99
C MET A 131 -20.19 5.55 -4.54
N MET A 132 -19.92 6.10 -3.35
CA MET A 132 -18.58 6.10 -2.77
C MET A 132 -18.07 4.68 -2.48
N ARG A 133 -18.89 3.80 -1.88
CA ARG A 133 -18.51 2.40 -1.63
C ARG A 133 -18.20 1.65 -2.92
N HIS A 134 -19.00 1.85 -3.97
CA HIS A 134 -18.73 1.27 -5.29
C HIS A 134 -17.42 1.80 -5.88
N PHE A 135 -17.15 3.10 -5.74
CA PHE A 135 -15.91 3.71 -6.20
C PHE A 135 -14.68 3.16 -5.48
N GLU A 136 -14.70 3.13 -4.15
CA GLU A 136 -13.62 2.56 -3.32
C GLU A 136 -13.32 1.12 -3.70
N LYS A 137 -14.35 0.28 -3.80
CA LYS A 137 -14.22 -1.12 -4.20
C LYS A 137 -13.61 -1.26 -5.59
N GLY A 138 -14.05 -0.42 -6.54
CA GLY A 138 -13.47 -0.37 -7.89
C GLY A 138 -11.98 -0.03 -7.86
N VAL A 139 -11.59 0.98 -7.10
CA VAL A 139 -10.18 1.38 -6.93
C VAL A 139 -9.36 0.27 -6.29
N MET A 140 -9.84 -0.37 -5.22
CA MET A 140 -9.10 -1.47 -4.59
C MET A 140 -8.90 -2.66 -5.51
N LEU A 141 -9.94 -3.08 -6.24
CA LEU A 141 -9.83 -4.18 -7.19
C LEU A 141 -8.84 -3.85 -8.31
N GLN A 142 -8.89 -2.63 -8.84
CA GLN A 142 -7.94 -2.18 -9.86
C GLN A 142 -6.50 -2.17 -9.31
N THR A 143 -6.30 -1.68 -8.09
CA THR A 143 -4.98 -1.64 -7.44
C THR A 143 -4.45 -3.05 -7.19
N LEU A 144 -5.27 -3.96 -6.65
CA LEU A 144 -4.90 -5.37 -6.44
C LEU A 144 -4.51 -6.03 -7.77
N ASP A 145 -5.31 -5.83 -8.82
CA ASP A 145 -5.06 -6.41 -10.14
C ASP A 145 -3.77 -5.85 -10.78
N SER A 146 -3.44 -4.58 -10.56
CA SER A 146 -2.20 -3.96 -11.05
C SER A 146 -0.98 -4.53 -10.31
N LEU A 147 -1.00 -4.49 -8.98
CA LEU A 147 0.10 -4.97 -8.14
C LEU A 147 0.36 -6.47 -8.35
N TRP A 148 -0.69 -7.26 -8.57
CA TRP A 148 -0.52 -8.68 -8.89
C TRP A 148 0.19 -8.90 -10.24
N LYS A 149 -0.14 -8.11 -11.26
CA LYS A 149 0.53 -8.20 -12.57
C LYS A 149 2.01 -7.80 -12.46
N GLU A 150 2.30 -6.74 -11.72
CA GLU A 150 3.67 -6.28 -11.47
C GLU A 150 4.48 -7.34 -10.70
N HIS A 151 3.88 -7.94 -9.67
CA HIS A 151 4.48 -9.02 -8.91
C HIS A 151 4.78 -10.25 -9.78
N LEU A 152 3.86 -10.66 -10.66
CA LEU A 152 4.09 -11.75 -11.60
C LEU A 152 5.26 -11.44 -12.54
N ALA A 153 5.33 -10.22 -13.08
CA ALA A 153 6.45 -9.80 -13.93
C ALA A 153 7.79 -9.81 -13.15
N ALA A 154 7.79 -9.35 -11.91
CA ALA A 154 8.97 -9.38 -11.04
C ALA A 154 9.43 -10.80 -10.71
N MET A 155 8.48 -11.72 -10.44
CA MET A 155 8.77 -13.14 -10.23
C MET A 155 9.35 -13.81 -11.49
N ASP A 156 8.80 -13.51 -12.66
CA ASP A 156 9.35 -14.00 -13.93
C ASP A 156 10.78 -13.50 -14.17
N TYR A 157 11.07 -12.22 -13.87
CA TYR A 157 12.40 -11.65 -13.96
C TYR A 157 13.38 -12.31 -12.98
N LEU A 158 12.98 -12.49 -11.72
CA LEU A 158 13.78 -13.14 -10.68
C LEU A 158 14.13 -14.59 -11.06
N ARG A 159 13.16 -15.33 -11.61
CA ARG A 159 13.39 -16.69 -12.12
C ARG A 159 14.45 -16.74 -13.24
N GLN A 160 14.45 -15.76 -14.15
CA GLN A 160 15.48 -15.67 -15.19
C GLN A 160 16.85 -15.27 -14.61
N GLY A 161 16.86 -14.40 -13.60
CA GLY A 161 18.08 -13.89 -12.95
C GLY A 161 18.81 -14.90 -12.06
N ILE A 162 18.11 -15.84 -11.42
CA ILE A 162 18.72 -16.85 -10.52
C ILE A 162 19.58 -17.88 -11.29
N HIS A 163 19.39 -18.00 -12.60
CA HIS A 163 20.16 -18.90 -13.46
C HIS A 163 21.35 -18.23 -14.18
N LEU A 164 21.60 -16.93 -13.90
CA LEU A 164 22.80 -16.18 -14.33
C LEU A 164 23.87 -16.18 -13.25
#